data_AF-A0A0S3T479-F1
#
_entry.id   AF-A0A0S3T479-F1
#
_cell.length_a   1.000
_cell.length_b   1.000
_cell.length_c   1.000
_cell.angle_alpha   90.00
_cell.angle_beta   90.00
_cell.angle_gamma   90.00
#
_symmetry.space_group_name_H-M   'P 1'
#
loop_
_entity.id
_entity.type
_entity.pdbx_description
1 polymer ?
#
loop_
_entity_poly.entity_id
_entity_poly.type
_entity_poly.pdbx_seq_one_letter_code
_entity_poly.pdbx_strand_id
1 'polypeptide(L)'
;MASAATNFSPSLRTKQQIPISKPSFFFYSTSKNNHLRFKSNNFPSHSVSTARNSRICATSSRVMDPSAAKSEPTLPTTVEVDLGNRSYPIYIGSGLLDQPDYLQRHVHGKRVLVVTNKTVAPLYLDKVVDALTRGNPNVSVESVILPDGEQYKDMDTLMKVFDKAIESRLDRRCTFVALGGGVIGDMCGFAASAFLRGVNFIQIPTTVMAQVDSSVGGKTGINHRLGKNLIGAFYQPQCVLIDTDTLNTLPDRELASGLAEVIKYGLIRDAEFFEWQEKNMQALLARDPSALAYAIKRSCENKAEVVSLDEKESGLRATLNLGHTFGHAIENGVGYGQWLHGEAVAAGTVMAVDMSYRLGWIDESLVKRVGDILKQSKLPTAPPEIMTVDMFKSVMAVDKKVADGLLRLILLKGPLGNCVFTGDYDRKVLDDTLRAFCKS
;
A
#
# COMPACT_ATOMS: atom_id res chain seq x y z
N MET A 1 29.66 -47.14 27.18
CA MET A 1 31.03 -47.05 27.72
C MET A 1 31.95 -46.52 26.64
N ALA A 2 32.56 -45.36 26.90
CA ALA A 2 33.78 -44.74 26.34
C ALA A 2 33.97 -44.66 24.81
N SER A 3 34.59 -43.64 24.21
CA SER A 3 34.98 -42.26 24.51
C SER A 3 35.93 -41.89 23.37
N ALA A 4 35.72 -40.78 22.66
CA ALA A 4 36.81 -40.00 22.07
C ALA A 4 36.29 -38.61 21.66
N ALA A 5 36.44 -37.65 22.58
CA ALA A 5 36.34 -36.24 22.31
C ALA A 5 37.68 -35.72 21.76
N THR A 6 37.64 -34.82 20.78
CA THR A 6 38.78 -33.99 20.40
C THR A 6 38.39 -32.52 20.56
N ASN A 7 39.03 -31.88 21.54
CA ASN A 7 38.93 -30.45 21.82
C ASN A 7 39.90 -29.68 20.93
N PHE A 8 39.43 -28.61 20.29
CA PHE A 8 40.27 -27.58 19.68
C PHE A 8 40.08 -26.26 20.46
N SER A 9 41.15 -25.77 21.05
CA SER A 9 41.25 -24.47 21.73
C SER A 9 41.60 -23.37 20.71
N PRO A 10 41.03 -22.15 20.77
CA PRO A 10 41.56 -20.99 20.07
C PRO A 10 42.41 -20.11 21.00
N SER A 11 43.61 -19.78 20.53
CA SER A 11 44.53 -18.85 21.18
C SER A 11 44.13 -17.39 20.96
N LEU A 12 44.24 -16.61 22.03
CA LEU A 12 44.10 -15.15 22.05
C LEU A 12 45.22 -14.49 21.23
N ARG A 13 44.86 -13.61 20.29
CA ARG A 13 45.76 -12.57 19.78
C ARG A 13 45.18 -11.19 20.02
N THR A 14 46.07 -10.33 20.47
CA THR A 14 45.91 -8.99 21.01
C THR A 14 45.67 -7.93 19.93
N LYS A 15 45.01 -6.87 20.40
CA LYS A 15 44.58 -5.62 19.77
C LYS A 15 45.64 -4.95 18.87
N GLN A 16 45.19 -4.43 17.73
CA GLN A 16 45.72 -3.21 17.12
C GLN A 16 44.56 -2.25 16.86
N GLN A 17 44.64 -1.07 17.49
CA GLN A 17 43.73 0.07 17.30
C GLN A 17 44.05 0.77 15.99
N ILE A 18 43.03 1.02 15.17
CA ILE A 18 43.06 1.93 14.02
C ILE A 18 42.17 3.12 14.37
N PRO A 19 42.64 4.38 14.26
CA PRO A 19 41.87 5.55 14.67
C PRO A 19 40.77 5.87 13.66
N ILE A 20 39.56 6.11 14.20
CA ILE A 20 38.35 6.50 13.47
C ILE A 20 38.43 8.01 13.15
N SER A 21 38.50 8.36 11.87
CA SER A 21 38.32 9.72 11.38
C SER A 21 36.83 10.04 11.23
N LYS A 22 36.37 11.12 11.88
CA LYS A 22 35.00 11.67 11.77
C LYS A 22 34.71 12.14 10.33
N PRO A 23 33.55 11.82 9.73
CA PRO A 23 33.09 12.53 8.54
C PRO A 23 32.36 13.82 8.92
N SER A 24 32.85 14.92 8.36
CA SER A 24 32.26 16.26 8.43
C SER A 24 30.92 16.31 7.70
N PHE A 25 29.89 16.83 8.36
CA PHE A 25 28.59 17.13 7.76
C PHE A 25 28.74 18.26 6.73
N PHE A 26 28.51 17.95 5.45
CA PHE A 26 28.32 18.96 4.40
C PHE A 26 26.84 19.37 4.37
N PHE A 27 26.58 20.62 4.74
CA PHE A 27 25.32 21.32 4.43
C PHE A 27 25.29 21.63 2.92
N TYR A 28 24.36 21.02 2.18
CA TYR A 28 24.00 21.52 0.86
C TYR A 28 22.87 22.55 1.00
N SER A 29 23.25 23.83 0.95
CA SER A 29 22.33 24.93 0.67
C SER A 29 22.19 25.06 -0.85
N THR A 30 21.00 24.83 -1.38
CA THR A 30 20.67 25.16 -2.78
C THR A 30 19.68 26.32 -2.79
N SER A 31 20.22 27.54 -2.80
CA SER A 31 19.49 28.74 -3.19
C SER A 31 19.74 28.99 -4.67
N LYS A 32 18.69 28.87 -5.49
CA LYS A 32 18.62 29.53 -6.81
C LYS A 32 17.23 30.14 -6.98
N ASN A 33 17.15 31.42 -6.60
CA ASN A 33 16.15 32.37 -7.09
C ASN A 33 16.27 32.50 -8.62
N ASN A 34 15.18 32.25 -9.34
CA ASN A 34 15.00 32.76 -10.70
C ASN A 34 13.70 33.58 -10.73
N HIS A 35 13.85 34.90 -10.73
CA HIS A 35 12.80 35.85 -11.05
C HIS A 35 12.50 35.81 -12.55
N LEU A 36 11.29 35.36 -12.92
CA LEU A 36 10.73 35.58 -14.26
C LEU A 36 9.72 36.74 -14.20
N ARG A 37 10.09 37.83 -14.89
CA ARG A 37 9.25 39.00 -15.17
C ARG A 37 8.10 38.60 -16.10
N PHE A 38 6.86 38.83 -15.67
CA PHE A 38 5.70 38.87 -16.57
C PHE A 38 5.60 40.25 -17.23
N LYS A 39 5.53 40.27 -18.57
CA LYS A 39 5.10 41.43 -19.36
C LYS A 39 3.61 41.26 -19.70
N SER A 40 2.82 42.26 -19.32
CA SER A 40 1.42 42.46 -19.66
C SER A 40 1.25 42.85 -21.14
N ASN A 41 0.29 42.24 -21.84
CA ASN A 41 -0.21 42.75 -23.11
C ASN A 41 -1.70 43.11 -23.00
N ASN A 42 -1.99 44.35 -23.39
CA ASN A 42 -3.32 44.97 -23.51
C ASN A 42 -4.15 44.34 -24.63
N PHE A 43 -5.46 44.22 -24.42
CA PHE A 43 -6.47 44.11 -25.47
C PHE A 43 -7.38 45.35 -25.42
N PRO A 44 -7.75 45.95 -26.56
CA PRO A 44 -8.76 47.00 -26.59
C PRO A 44 -10.17 46.41 -26.78
N SER A 45 -11.12 47.09 -26.14
CA SER A 45 -12.56 46.90 -26.24
C SER A 45 -13.14 47.62 -27.46
N HIS A 46 -14.14 47.02 -28.10
CA HIS A 46 -15.11 47.75 -28.94
C HIS A 46 -16.53 47.23 -28.73
N SER A 47 -17.44 48.19 -28.85
CA SER A 47 -18.82 48.25 -28.39
C SER A 47 -19.86 48.04 -29.50
N VAL A 48 -20.97 47.38 -29.13
CA VAL A 48 -22.39 47.70 -29.41
C VAL A 48 -22.84 48.03 -30.86
N SER A 49 -23.81 47.28 -31.41
CA SER A 49 -25.10 47.85 -31.91
C SER A 49 -26.19 46.81 -32.27
N THR A 50 -27.37 46.98 -31.65
CA THR A 50 -28.75 46.99 -32.20
C THR A 50 -29.39 45.83 -33.01
N ALA A 51 -30.33 45.15 -32.32
CA ALA A 51 -31.74 44.83 -32.65
C ALA A 51 -32.28 44.70 -34.10
N ARG A 52 -33.02 43.60 -34.37
CA ARG A 52 -34.49 43.58 -34.67
C ARG A 52 -35.05 42.17 -35.00
N ASN A 53 -36.22 41.90 -34.39
CA ASN A 53 -37.38 41.09 -34.81
C ASN A 53 -37.20 39.77 -35.61
N SER A 54 -37.74 38.65 -35.12
CA SER A 54 -39.12 38.21 -35.43
C SER A 54 -39.42 36.72 -35.13
N ARG A 55 -40.68 36.49 -34.72
CA ARG A 55 -41.54 35.29 -34.87
C ARG A 55 -41.28 34.03 -34.04
N ILE A 56 -42.30 33.76 -33.21
CA ILE A 56 -42.67 32.50 -32.57
C ILE A 56 -43.09 31.49 -33.64
N CYS A 57 -42.59 30.26 -33.57
CA CYS A 57 -43.27 29.08 -34.10
C CYS A 57 -42.93 27.87 -33.23
N ALA A 58 -43.94 27.28 -32.59
CA ALA A 58 -43.82 26.08 -31.79
C ALA A 58 -43.78 24.84 -32.70
N THR A 59 -42.82 23.93 -32.45
CA THR A 59 -42.87 22.56 -32.97
C THR A 59 -42.35 21.59 -31.91
N SER A 60 -43.27 20.74 -31.46
CA SER A 60 -43.12 19.42 -30.82
C SER A 60 -41.72 18.98 -30.38
N SER A 61 -41.56 18.81 -29.08
CA SER A 61 -40.51 18.02 -28.44
C SER A 61 -40.45 16.60 -29.00
N ARG A 62 -39.31 16.24 -29.61
CA ARG A 62 -38.92 14.83 -29.76
C ARG A 62 -38.40 14.35 -28.42
N VAL A 63 -39.05 13.33 -27.88
CA VAL A 63 -38.51 12.49 -26.82
C VAL A 63 -37.19 11.91 -27.33
N MET A 64 -36.07 12.35 -26.75
CA MET A 64 -34.78 11.68 -26.95
C MET A 64 -34.68 10.54 -25.95
N ASP A 65 -34.62 9.35 -26.51
CA ASP A 65 -34.20 8.09 -25.90
C ASP A 65 -32.82 8.26 -25.22
N PRO A 66 -32.63 7.88 -23.94
CA PRO A 66 -31.33 7.94 -23.29
C PRO A 66 -30.48 6.77 -23.79
N SER A 67 -29.98 6.89 -25.03
CA SER A 67 -28.88 6.06 -25.50
C SER A 67 -27.66 6.38 -24.66
N ALA A 68 -27.23 5.41 -23.86
CA ALA A 68 -26.03 5.45 -23.04
C ALA A 68 -24.85 5.99 -23.85
N ALA A 69 -24.36 7.17 -23.47
CA ALA A 69 -23.12 7.71 -23.97
C ALA A 69 -22.01 6.72 -23.58
N LYS A 70 -21.53 5.94 -24.54
CA LYS A 70 -20.29 5.19 -24.41
C LYS A 70 -19.17 6.21 -24.24
N SER A 71 -18.66 6.37 -23.02
CA SER A 71 -17.45 7.15 -22.75
C SER A 71 -16.31 6.55 -23.57
N GLU A 72 -15.59 7.39 -24.32
CA GLU A 72 -14.33 6.95 -24.96
C GLU A 72 -13.40 6.37 -23.90
N PRO A 73 -12.66 5.29 -24.20
CA PRO A 73 -11.73 4.71 -23.26
C PRO A 73 -10.60 5.73 -23.00
N THR A 74 -10.65 6.38 -21.85
CA THR A 74 -9.54 7.18 -21.33
C THR A 74 -8.34 6.27 -21.13
N LEU A 75 -7.20 6.63 -21.74
CA LEU A 75 -5.94 5.92 -21.55
C LEU A 75 -5.64 5.75 -20.05
N PRO A 76 -5.16 4.57 -19.60
CA PRO A 76 -4.78 4.39 -18.21
C PRO A 76 -3.69 5.36 -17.81
N THR A 77 -3.77 5.77 -16.56
CA THR A 77 -2.64 6.42 -15.90
C THR A 77 -1.58 5.37 -15.59
N THR A 78 -0.32 5.70 -15.83
CA THR A 78 0.81 4.83 -15.49
C THR A 78 1.70 5.51 -14.45
N VAL A 79 2.04 4.78 -13.39
CA VAL A 79 3.10 5.15 -12.43
C VAL A 79 4.24 4.15 -12.59
N GLU A 80 5.45 4.62 -12.84
CA GLU A 80 6.63 3.76 -12.94
C GLU A 80 7.31 3.63 -11.58
N VAL A 81 7.65 2.39 -11.19
CA VAL A 81 8.51 2.11 -10.04
C VAL A 81 9.93 1.90 -10.53
N ASP A 82 10.81 2.89 -10.34
CA ASP A 82 12.19 2.81 -10.81
C ASP A 82 13.06 1.97 -9.87
N LEU A 83 13.52 0.82 -10.35
CA LEU A 83 14.45 -0.08 -9.68
C LEU A 83 15.54 -0.55 -10.66
N GLY A 84 15.88 0.29 -11.65
CA GLY A 84 16.79 -0.05 -12.75
C GLY A 84 16.25 -1.19 -13.60
N ASN A 85 17.00 -2.29 -13.72
CA ASN A 85 16.62 -3.46 -14.52
C ASN A 85 15.37 -4.21 -14.00
N ARG A 86 14.87 -3.87 -12.82
CA ARG A 86 13.68 -4.47 -12.19
C ARG A 86 12.50 -3.50 -12.12
N SER A 87 12.57 -2.40 -12.88
CA SER A 87 11.49 -1.41 -12.94
C SER A 87 10.23 -2.03 -13.53
N TYR A 88 9.07 -1.59 -13.06
CA TYR A 88 7.78 -2.07 -13.54
C TYR A 88 6.71 -0.98 -13.52
N PRO A 89 5.72 -1.07 -14.42
CA PRO A 89 4.60 -0.15 -14.47
C PRO A 89 3.48 -0.56 -13.51
N ILE A 90 2.80 0.46 -12.98
CA ILE A 90 1.50 0.37 -12.33
C ILE A 90 0.49 1.03 -13.26
N TYR A 91 -0.40 0.24 -13.85
CA TYR A 91 -1.49 0.73 -14.68
C TYR A 91 -2.72 0.98 -13.82
N ILE A 92 -3.35 2.15 -13.97
CA ILE A 92 -4.49 2.58 -13.15
C ILE A 92 -5.57 3.11 -14.08
N GLY A 93 -6.77 2.52 -14.00
CA GLY A 93 -7.91 2.97 -14.79
C GLY A 93 -9.15 2.11 -14.58
N SER A 94 -10.25 2.50 -15.21
CA SER A 94 -11.50 1.74 -15.25
C SER A 94 -11.49 0.78 -16.45
N GLY A 95 -12.07 -0.41 -16.29
CA GLY A 95 -12.19 -1.41 -17.35
C GLY A 95 -10.86 -1.96 -17.86
N LEU A 96 -9.78 -1.93 -17.06
CA LEU A 96 -8.48 -2.44 -17.49
C LEU A 96 -8.45 -3.97 -17.66
N LEU A 97 -9.31 -4.70 -16.94
CA LEU A 97 -9.44 -6.14 -17.15
C LEU A 97 -10.07 -6.48 -18.52
N ASP A 98 -10.70 -5.51 -19.20
CA ASP A 98 -11.22 -5.68 -20.56
C ASP A 98 -10.19 -5.35 -21.65
N GLN A 99 -8.95 -5.01 -21.26
CA GLN A 99 -7.86 -4.60 -22.14
C GLN A 99 -6.68 -5.59 -22.07
N PRO A 100 -6.76 -6.74 -22.79
CA PRO A 100 -5.80 -7.85 -22.72
C PRO A 100 -4.33 -7.44 -22.83
N ASP A 101 -4.04 -6.45 -23.68
CA ASP A 101 -2.67 -6.03 -23.98
C ASP A 101 -1.90 -5.57 -22.74
N TYR A 102 -2.55 -5.03 -21.71
CA TYR A 102 -1.90 -4.59 -20.47
C TYR A 102 -1.46 -5.75 -19.58
N LEU A 103 -2.10 -6.91 -19.66
CA LEU A 103 -1.64 -8.14 -18.99
C LEU A 103 -0.66 -8.91 -19.87
N GLN A 104 -1.05 -9.19 -21.11
CA GLN A 104 -0.34 -10.14 -21.97
C GLN A 104 1.09 -9.70 -22.30
N ARG A 105 1.36 -8.38 -22.38
CA ARG A 105 2.72 -7.87 -22.63
C ARG A 105 3.72 -8.22 -21.51
N HIS A 106 3.23 -8.52 -20.31
CA HIS A 106 4.03 -8.88 -19.14
C HIS A 106 4.07 -10.40 -18.88
N VAL A 107 3.41 -11.19 -19.74
CA VAL A 107 3.45 -12.66 -19.71
C VAL A 107 4.53 -13.13 -20.68
N HIS A 108 5.72 -13.39 -20.14
CA HIS A 108 6.91 -13.78 -20.93
C HIS A 108 7.00 -15.29 -21.27
N GLY A 109 5.96 -16.06 -20.96
CA GLY A 109 5.90 -17.50 -21.18
C GLY A 109 4.53 -17.95 -21.70
N LYS A 110 4.29 -19.26 -21.68
CA LYS A 110 3.06 -19.88 -22.22
C LYS A 110 2.08 -20.35 -21.14
N ARG A 111 2.52 -20.36 -19.88
CA ARG A 111 1.79 -20.95 -18.75
C ARG A 111 1.56 -19.89 -17.70
N VAL A 112 0.30 -19.72 -17.29
CA VAL A 112 -0.08 -18.78 -16.23
C VAL A 112 -0.81 -19.52 -15.12
N LEU A 113 -0.49 -19.19 -13.87
CA LEU A 113 -1.21 -19.67 -12.69
C LEU A 113 -1.87 -18.48 -11.99
N VAL A 114 -3.20 -18.39 -12.05
CA VAL A 114 -3.96 -17.38 -11.30
C VAL A 114 -4.18 -17.88 -9.88
N VAL A 115 -3.68 -17.15 -8.90
CA VAL A 115 -3.90 -17.41 -7.47
C VAL A 115 -4.90 -16.39 -6.95
N THR A 116 -6.02 -16.86 -6.39
CA THR A 116 -7.10 -16.03 -5.85
C THR A 116 -7.75 -16.71 -4.64
N ASN A 117 -8.81 -16.13 -4.07
CA ASN A 117 -9.58 -16.73 -2.97
C ASN A 117 -11.02 -17.05 -3.36
N LYS A 118 -11.74 -17.75 -2.48
CA LYS A 118 -13.14 -18.15 -2.68
C LYS A 118 -14.13 -17.00 -2.90
N THR A 119 -13.80 -15.79 -2.46
CA THR A 119 -14.67 -14.60 -2.55
C THR A 119 -14.47 -13.86 -3.86
N VAL A 120 -13.22 -13.69 -4.29
CA VAL A 120 -12.82 -12.94 -5.48
C VAL A 120 -12.96 -13.78 -6.75
N ALA A 121 -12.73 -15.09 -6.67
CA ALA A 121 -12.84 -15.99 -7.82
C ALA A 121 -14.15 -15.86 -8.60
N PRO A 122 -15.34 -16.00 -7.99
CA PRO A 122 -16.61 -15.93 -8.73
C PRO A 122 -16.92 -14.53 -9.31
N LEU A 123 -16.19 -13.48 -8.90
CA LEU A 123 -16.38 -12.12 -9.39
C LEU A 123 -15.50 -11.81 -10.60
N TYR A 124 -14.23 -12.25 -10.56
CA TYR A 124 -13.21 -11.74 -11.48
C TYR A 124 -12.33 -12.80 -12.14
N LEU A 125 -12.34 -14.06 -11.70
CA LEU A 125 -11.43 -15.08 -12.25
C LEU A 125 -11.65 -15.29 -13.75
N ASP A 126 -12.89 -15.51 -14.18
CA ASP A 126 -13.21 -15.74 -15.59
C ASP A 126 -12.83 -14.54 -16.46
N LYS A 127 -13.05 -13.32 -15.95
CA LYS A 127 -12.67 -12.07 -16.65
C LYS A 127 -11.15 -11.99 -16.84
N VAL A 128 -10.37 -12.35 -15.82
CA VAL A 128 -8.90 -12.37 -15.88
C VAL A 128 -8.39 -13.48 -16.80
N VAL A 129 -8.98 -14.68 -16.72
CA VAL A 129 -8.63 -15.81 -17.62
C VAL A 129 -8.87 -15.42 -19.07
N ASP A 130 -10.00 -14.80 -19.36
CA ASP A 130 -10.31 -14.29 -20.69
C ASP A 130 -9.31 -13.19 -21.09
N ALA A 131 -9.03 -12.20 -20.25
CA ALA A 131 -8.01 -11.18 -20.55
C ALA A 131 -6.61 -11.76 -20.88
N LEU A 132 -6.23 -12.86 -20.24
CA LEU A 132 -4.95 -13.55 -20.47
C LEU A 132 -4.92 -14.38 -21.75
N THR A 133 -6.06 -14.87 -22.23
CA THR A 133 -6.16 -15.86 -23.32
C THR A 133 -6.82 -15.32 -24.59
N ARG A 134 -7.65 -14.28 -24.49
CA ARG A 134 -8.37 -13.66 -25.60
C ARG A 134 -7.39 -13.18 -26.66
N GLY A 135 -7.54 -13.71 -27.86
CA GLY A 135 -6.65 -13.42 -28.99
C GLY A 135 -5.24 -14.02 -28.88
N ASN A 136 -4.94 -14.83 -27.87
CA ASN A 136 -3.61 -15.38 -27.61
C ASN A 136 -3.63 -16.90 -27.44
N PRO A 137 -3.53 -17.68 -28.55
CA PRO A 137 -3.59 -19.14 -28.51
C PRO A 137 -2.36 -19.79 -27.86
N ASN A 138 -1.32 -19.01 -27.53
CA ASN A 138 -0.08 -19.52 -26.95
C ASN A 138 -0.09 -19.56 -25.42
N VAL A 139 -1.09 -18.96 -24.78
CA VAL A 139 -1.20 -18.89 -23.32
C VAL A 139 -2.26 -19.88 -22.85
N SER A 140 -1.88 -20.75 -21.91
CA SER A 140 -2.81 -21.60 -21.17
C SER A 140 -2.80 -21.19 -19.70
N VAL A 141 -3.99 -21.04 -19.12
CA VAL A 141 -4.19 -20.58 -17.74
C VAL A 141 -4.69 -21.73 -16.87
N GLU A 142 -4.14 -21.83 -15.68
CA GLU A 142 -4.68 -22.63 -14.58
C GLU A 142 -4.92 -21.74 -13.37
N SER A 143 -5.66 -22.21 -12.38
CA SER A 143 -5.96 -21.43 -11.18
C SER A 143 -5.85 -22.22 -9.87
N VAL A 144 -5.54 -21.51 -8.78
CA VAL A 144 -5.64 -21.96 -7.39
C VAL A 144 -6.61 -21.05 -6.65
N ILE A 145 -7.61 -21.65 -6.01
CA ILE A 145 -8.58 -20.92 -5.17
C ILE A 145 -8.28 -21.24 -3.71
N LEU A 146 -7.71 -20.27 -2.99
CA LEU A 146 -7.39 -20.33 -1.57
C LEU A 146 -8.62 -19.99 -0.71
N PRO A 147 -8.66 -20.42 0.57
CA PRO A 147 -9.63 -19.89 1.53
C PRO A 147 -9.43 -18.37 1.73
N ASP A 148 -10.48 -17.65 2.12
CA ASP A 148 -10.45 -16.20 2.32
C ASP A 148 -10.25 -15.83 3.79
N GLY A 149 -9.37 -14.87 4.06
CA GLY A 149 -9.07 -14.33 5.40
C GLY A 149 -7.59 -14.33 5.79
N GLU A 150 -7.20 -13.36 6.62
CA GLU A 150 -5.82 -13.19 7.12
C GLU A 150 -5.33 -14.41 7.93
N GLN A 151 -6.24 -15.15 8.58
CA GLN A 151 -5.91 -16.37 9.32
C GLN A 151 -5.35 -17.49 8.45
N TYR A 152 -5.57 -17.45 7.13
CA TYR A 152 -5.02 -18.42 6.18
C TYR A 152 -3.75 -17.92 5.49
N LYS A 153 -3.22 -16.77 5.89
CA LYS A 153 -1.97 -16.22 5.37
C LYS A 153 -0.78 -16.92 6.04
N ASP A 154 -0.67 -18.22 5.86
CA ASP A 154 0.30 -19.10 6.50
C ASP A 154 1.01 -20.03 5.49
N MET A 155 1.98 -20.81 5.98
CA MET A 155 2.77 -21.70 5.13
C MET A 155 1.92 -22.87 4.60
N ASP A 156 1.03 -23.41 5.42
CA ASP A 156 0.20 -24.56 5.07
C ASP A 156 -0.75 -24.23 3.91
N THR A 157 -1.31 -23.03 3.90
CA THR A 157 -2.15 -22.56 2.79
C THR A 157 -1.30 -22.20 1.58
N LEU A 158 -0.09 -21.64 1.78
CA LEU A 158 0.85 -21.36 0.70
C LEU A 158 1.28 -22.63 -0.05
N MET A 159 1.42 -23.77 0.65
CA MET A 159 1.77 -25.06 0.03
C MET A 159 0.81 -25.47 -1.07
N LYS A 160 -0.48 -25.13 -0.98
CA LYS A 160 -1.47 -25.41 -2.04
C LYS A 160 -1.12 -24.77 -3.38
N VAL A 161 -0.43 -23.61 -3.35
CA VAL A 161 0.06 -22.95 -4.56
C VAL A 161 1.20 -23.74 -5.18
N PHE A 162 2.14 -24.21 -4.36
CA PHE A 162 3.26 -25.04 -4.82
C PHE A 162 2.79 -26.40 -5.34
N ASP A 163 1.89 -27.07 -4.62
CA ASP A 163 1.32 -28.36 -4.99
C ASP A 163 0.68 -28.25 -6.37
N LYS A 164 -0.22 -27.28 -6.56
CA LYS A 164 -0.85 -27.05 -7.87
C LYS A 164 0.19 -26.75 -8.96
N ALA A 165 1.17 -25.90 -8.69
CA ALA A 165 2.19 -25.56 -9.69
C ALA A 165 3.02 -26.78 -10.11
N ILE A 166 3.35 -27.67 -9.17
CA ILE A 166 4.12 -28.90 -9.42
C ILE A 166 3.28 -29.96 -10.13
N GLU A 167 2.04 -30.18 -9.69
CA GLU A 167 1.07 -31.09 -10.32
C GLU A 167 0.82 -30.71 -11.78
N SER A 168 0.68 -29.41 -12.05
CA SER A 168 0.51 -28.83 -13.39
C SER A 168 1.82 -28.72 -14.19
N ARG A 169 2.93 -29.23 -13.63
CA ARG A 169 4.27 -29.25 -14.23
C ARG A 169 4.71 -27.89 -14.77
N LEU A 170 4.42 -26.83 -14.03
CA LEU A 170 4.85 -25.48 -14.40
C LEU A 170 6.38 -25.38 -14.38
N ASP A 171 6.93 -24.62 -15.32
CA ASP A 171 8.37 -24.41 -15.47
C ASP A 171 8.78 -22.97 -15.11
N ARG A 172 10.07 -22.67 -15.23
CA ARG A 172 10.65 -21.35 -14.88
C ARG A 172 10.13 -20.17 -15.71
N ARG A 173 9.48 -20.43 -16.85
CA ARG A 173 8.87 -19.40 -17.71
C ARG A 173 7.41 -19.15 -17.36
N CYS A 174 6.81 -19.89 -16.43
CA CYS A 174 5.44 -19.60 -16.01
C CYS A 174 5.35 -18.22 -15.35
N THR A 175 4.14 -17.66 -15.35
CA THR A 175 3.83 -16.41 -14.66
C THR A 175 2.72 -16.65 -13.66
N PHE A 176 2.92 -16.23 -12.41
CA PHE A 176 1.86 -16.25 -11.41
C PHE A 176 1.07 -14.94 -11.47
N VAL A 177 -0.24 -14.99 -11.30
CA VAL A 177 -1.09 -13.80 -11.27
C VAL A 177 -1.79 -13.77 -9.93
N ALA A 178 -1.49 -12.76 -9.12
CA ALA A 178 -2.16 -12.51 -7.85
C ALA A 178 -3.46 -11.74 -8.10
N LEU A 179 -4.61 -12.39 -7.99
CA LEU A 179 -5.93 -11.76 -8.17
C LEU A 179 -6.66 -11.67 -6.82
N GLY A 180 -6.66 -10.50 -6.20
CA GLY A 180 -7.32 -10.30 -4.91
C GLY A 180 -6.78 -9.13 -4.09
N GLY A 181 -7.05 -9.14 -2.79
CA GLY A 181 -6.49 -8.17 -1.84
C GLY A 181 -5.04 -8.48 -1.43
N GLY A 182 -4.55 -7.76 -0.41
CA GLY A 182 -3.16 -7.84 0.03
C GLY A 182 -2.72 -9.22 0.54
N VAL A 183 -3.65 -10.01 1.10
CA VAL A 183 -3.38 -11.40 1.50
C VAL A 183 -2.94 -12.24 0.30
N ILE A 184 -3.72 -12.23 -0.78
CA ILE A 184 -3.40 -12.95 -2.01
C ILE A 184 -2.14 -12.37 -2.67
N GLY A 185 -1.99 -11.05 -2.68
CA GLY A 185 -0.80 -10.38 -3.20
C GLY A 185 0.49 -10.87 -2.54
N ASP A 186 0.52 -10.89 -1.20
CA ASP A 186 1.69 -11.30 -0.43
C ASP A 186 1.98 -12.80 -0.57
N MET A 187 0.94 -13.66 -0.50
CA MET A 187 1.10 -15.10 -0.65
C MET A 187 1.56 -15.48 -2.06
N CYS A 188 0.89 -14.96 -3.09
CA CYS A 188 1.23 -15.26 -4.49
C CYS A 188 2.63 -14.74 -4.83
N GLY A 189 2.98 -13.52 -4.39
CA GLY A 189 4.32 -12.97 -4.59
C GLY A 189 5.40 -13.80 -3.90
N PHE A 190 5.15 -14.27 -2.68
CA PHE A 190 6.12 -15.11 -1.96
C PHE A 190 6.24 -16.49 -2.61
N ALA A 191 5.12 -17.10 -3.03
CA ALA A 191 5.13 -18.35 -3.79
C ALA A 191 5.92 -18.19 -5.10
N ALA A 192 5.71 -17.11 -5.85
CA ALA A 192 6.45 -16.84 -7.08
C ALA A 192 7.97 -16.67 -6.83
N SER A 193 8.35 -16.03 -5.72
CA SER A 193 9.75 -15.87 -5.35
C SER A 193 10.46 -17.19 -5.03
N ALA A 194 9.72 -18.16 -4.48
CA ALA A 194 10.26 -19.42 -4.00
C ALA A 194 10.15 -20.57 -5.02
N PHE A 195 9.08 -20.60 -5.81
CA PHE A 195 8.83 -21.65 -6.79
C PHE A 195 9.95 -21.67 -7.84
N LEU A 196 10.63 -22.82 -7.98
CA LEU A 196 11.82 -22.99 -8.82
C LEU A 196 12.91 -21.92 -8.58
N ARG A 197 12.95 -21.32 -7.38
CA ARG A 197 13.83 -20.21 -6.98
C ARG A 197 13.56 -18.89 -7.72
N GLY A 198 12.32 -18.67 -8.15
CA GLY A 198 11.87 -17.44 -8.78
C GLY A 198 11.23 -17.70 -10.14
N VAL A 199 9.99 -17.24 -10.28
CA VAL A 199 9.24 -17.13 -11.53
C VAL A 199 8.55 -15.77 -11.61
N ASN A 200 8.23 -15.31 -12.81
CA ASN A 200 7.56 -14.03 -12.98
C ASN A 200 6.21 -14.00 -12.26
N PHE A 201 5.79 -12.83 -11.78
CA PHE A 201 4.42 -12.65 -11.30
C PHE A 201 3.85 -11.27 -11.62
N ILE A 202 2.53 -11.18 -11.66
CA ILE A 202 1.74 -9.97 -11.91
C ILE A 202 0.78 -9.76 -10.74
N GLN A 203 0.55 -8.51 -10.35
CA GLN A 203 -0.42 -8.11 -9.33
C GLN A 203 -1.69 -7.54 -9.98
N ILE A 204 -2.85 -8.08 -9.61
CA ILE A 204 -4.18 -7.53 -9.92
C ILE A 204 -4.89 -7.26 -8.59
N PRO A 205 -4.59 -6.13 -7.92
CA PRO A 205 -5.14 -5.81 -6.62
C PRO A 205 -6.62 -5.37 -6.71
N THR A 206 -7.49 -6.02 -5.93
CA THR A 206 -8.96 -5.80 -5.95
C THR A 206 -9.51 -5.14 -4.68
N THR A 207 -8.63 -4.60 -3.83
CA THR A 207 -9.03 -3.83 -2.64
C THR A 207 -8.29 -2.50 -2.63
N VAL A 208 -8.86 -1.45 -2.01
CA VAL A 208 -8.17 -0.14 -1.90
C VAL A 208 -6.82 -0.32 -1.22
N MET A 209 -6.78 -1.03 -0.09
CA MET A 209 -5.54 -1.37 0.64
C MET A 209 -4.46 -1.95 -0.30
N ALA A 210 -4.84 -2.91 -1.15
CA ALA A 210 -3.89 -3.53 -2.06
C ALA A 210 -3.46 -2.60 -3.19
N GLN A 211 -4.39 -1.79 -3.71
CA GLN A 211 -4.14 -0.85 -4.81
C GLN A 211 -3.22 0.30 -4.39
N VAL A 212 -3.35 0.79 -3.16
CA VAL A 212 -2.60 1.96 -2.67
C VAL A 212 -1.32 1.61 -1.91
N ASP A 213 -1.21 0.38 -1.40
CA ASP A 213 -0.10 -0.03 -0.56
C ASP A 213 0.47 -1.39 -0.99
N SER A 214 -0.17 -2.52 -0.67
CA SER A 214 0.51 -3.82 -0.67
C SER A 214 0.99 -4.31 -2.05
N SER A 215 0.36 -3.88 -3.15
CA SER A 215 0.81 -4.26 -4.51
C SER A 215 2.09 -3.55 -4.95
N VAL A 216 2.52 -2.49 -4.23
CA VAL A 216 3.69 -1.68 -4.59
C VAL A 216 4.87 -1.97 -3.66
N GLY A 217 6.05 -2.21 -4.26
CA GLY A 217 7.33 -2.29 -3.58
C GLY A 217 7.81 -3.68 -3.18
N GLY A 218 7.14 -4.73 -3.64
CA GLY A 218 7.68 -6.09 -3.68
C GLY A 218 7.93 -6.75 -2.32
N LYS A 219 7.34 -6.27 -1.23
CA LYS A 219 7.34 -7.04 0.03
C LYS A 219 6.26 -8.10 -0.08
N THR A 220 6.66 -9.35 0.05
CA THR A 220 5.78 -10.51 -0.04
C THR A 220 6.02 -11.40 1.17
N GLY A 221 5.01 -12.16 1.61
CA GLY A 221 5.21 -13.06 2.74
C GLY A 221 3.95 -13.63 3.34
N ILE A 222 4.15 -14.28 4.48
CA ILE A 222 3.15 -14.98 5.27
C ILE A 222 3.37 -14.73 6.75
N ASN A 223 2.34 -15.00 7.53
CA ASN A 223 2.35 -14.92 8.98
C ASN A 223 2.93 -16.20 9.58
N HIS A 224 3.49 -16.05 10.77
CA HIS A 224 3.75 -17.14 11.68
C HIS A 224 2.83 -16.97 12.89
N ARG A 225 2.53 -18.04 13.62
CA ARG A 225 1.70 -17.96 14.85
C ARG A 225 2.23 -16.98 15.91
N LEU A 226 3.51 -16.65 15.85
CA LEU A 226 4.18 -15.70 16.76
C LEU A 226 4.30 -14.28 16.20
N GLY A 227 3.86 -14.02 14.97
CA GLY A 227 3.88 -12.66 14.43
C GLY A 227 3.57 -12.55 12.94
N LYS A 228 3.13 -11.35 12.57
CA LYS A 228 2.68 -10.99 11.22
C LYS A 228 3.85 -10.75 10.28
N ASN A 229 3.76 -11.26 9.04
CA ASN A 229 4.73 -11.03 7.96
C ASN A 229 6.19 -11.36 8.30
N LEU A 230 6.44 -12.35 9.17
CA LEU A 230 7.80 -12.71 9.62
C LEU A 230 8.57 -13.56 8.60
N ILE A 231 7.88 -14.21 7.67
CA ILE A 231 8.48 -15.10 6.66
C ILE A 231 8.11 -14.56 5.29
N GLY A 232 9.09 -14.27 4.44
CA GLY A 232 8.80 -13.66 3.15
C GLY A 232 10.03 -13.35 2.31
N ALA A 233 9.82 -12.59 1.24
CA ALA A 233 10.84 -12.17 0.30
C ALA A 233 10.59 -10.75 -0.23
N PHE A 234 11.67 -10.05 -0.61
CA PHE A 234 11.59 -8.89 -1.47
C PHE A 234 11.60 -9.35 -2.93
N TYR A 235 10.45 -9.32 -3.60
CA TYR A 235 10.24 -9.83 -4.95
C TYR A 235 9.30 -8.93 -5.74
N GLN A 236 9.78 -8.35 -6.84
CA GLN A 236 9.04 -7.35 -7.63
C GLN A 236 8.17 -8.00 -8.71
N PRO A 237 6.94 -7.50 -8.96
CA PRO A 237 6.11 -7.98 -10.05
C PRO A 237 6.64 -7.51 -11.41
N GLN A 238 6.14 -8.10 -12.49
CA GLN A 238 6.34 -7.61 -13.86
C GLN A 238 5.49 -6.36 -14.13
N CYS A 239 4.29 -6.31 -13.55
CA CYS A 239 3.44 -5.12 -13.51
C CYS A 239 2.41 -5.21 -12.38
N VAL A 240 1.78 -4.09 -12.08
CA VAL A 240 0.56 -4.01 -11.28
C VAL A 240 -0.55 -3.47 -12.18
N LEU A 241 -1.69 -4.15 -12.24
CA LEU A 241 -2.86 -3.72 -13.00
C LEU A 241 -4.02 -3.42 -12.06
N ILE A 242 -4.31 -2.13 -11.89
CA ILE A 242 -5.35 -1.59 -11.02
C ILE A 242 -6.57 -1.22 -11.87
N ASP A 243 -7.53 -2.15 -11.94
CA ASP A 243 -8.86 -1.86 -12.47
C ASP A 243 -9.75 -1.31 -11.34
N THR A 244 -10.07 -0.02 -11.40
CA THR A 244 -10.88 0.66 -10.39
C THR A 244 -12.29 0.10 -10.27
N ASP A 245 -12.80 -0.57 -11.31
CA ASP A 245 -14.15 -1.14 -11.29
C ASP A 245 -14.25 -2.32 -10.32
N THR A 246 -13.11 -2.95 -9.98
CA THR A 246 -13.07 -4.01 -8.96
C THR A 246 -13.46 -3.50 -7.57
N LEU A 247 -13.37 -2.19 -7.33
CA LEU A 247 -13.82 -1.58 -6.09
C LEU A 247 -15.34 -1.53 -5.99
N ASN A 248 -16.11 -1.67 -7.07
CA ASN A 248 -17.57 -1.56 -7.01
C ASN A 248 -18.24 -2.69 -6.21
N THR A 249 -17.59 -3.85 -6.07
CA THR A 249 -18.09 -4.96 -5.25
C THR A 249 -17.42 -5.05 -3.87
N LEU A 250 -16.46 -4.17 -3.58
CA LEU A 250 -15.71 -4.20 -2.33
C LEU A 250 -16.60 -3.71 -1.17
N PRO A 251 -16.73 -4.43 -0.04
CA PRO A 251 -17.54 -3.96 1.09
C PRO A 251 -17.11 -2.59 1.62
N ASP A 252 -18.05 -1.78 2.11
CA ASP A 252 -17.76 -0.42 2.63
C ASP A 252 -16.70 -0.41 3.74
N ARG A 253 -16.70 -1.43 4.61
CA ARG A 253 -15.71 -1.59 5.69
C ARG A 253 -14.30 -1.79 5.12
N GLU A 254 -14.17 -2.55 4.04
CA GLU A 254 -12.88 -2.79 3.34
C GLU A 254 -12.44 -1.55 2.56
N LEU A 255 -13.38 -0.80 1.97
CA LEU A 255 -13.11 0.50 1.37
C LEU A 255 -12.51 1.46 2.40
N ALA A 256 -13.20 1.65 3.54
CA ALA A 256 -12.75 2.50 4.63
C ALA A 256 -11.38 2.06 5.19
N SER A 257 -11.19 0.75 5.40
CA SER A 257 -9.91 0.17 5.81
C SER A 257 -8.76 0.59 4.87
N GLY A 258 -8.94 0.51 3.55
CA GLY A 258 -7.92 0.95 2.60
C GLY A 258 -7.61 2.45 2.65
N LEU A 259 -8.58 3.29 3.02
CA LEU A 259 -8.37 4.74 3.14
C LEU A 259 -7.44 5.11 4.31
N ALA A 260 -7.25 4.23 5.29
CA ALA A 260 -6.26 4.44 6.36
C ALA A 260 -4.85 4.63 5.79
N GLU A 261 -4.48 3.85 4.78
CA GLU A 261 -3.16 3.97 4.12
C GLU A 261 -3.08 5.21 3.23
N VAL A 262 -4.17 5.60 2.60
CA VAL A 262 -4.25 6.85 1.83
C VAL A 262 -3.96 8.06 2.73
N ILE A 263 -4.57 8.08 3.91
CA ILE A 263 -4.35 9.10 4.96
C ILE A 263 -2.90 9.09 5.45
N LYS A 264 -2.34 7.89 5.66
CA LYS A 264 -0.96 7.73 6.11
C LYS A 264 0.04 8.46 5.20
N TYR A 265 -0.08 8.35 3.87
CA TYR A 265 0.84 9.04 2.94
C TYR A 265 0.82 10.56 3.13
N GLY A 266 -0.37 11.13 3.31
CA GLY A 266 -0.54 12.55 3.54
C GLY A 266 0.15 13.02 4.82
N LEU A 267 0.04 12.22 5.89
CA LEU A 267 0.65 12.53 7.19
C LEU A 267 2.17 12.44 7.18
N ILE A 268 2.73 11.41 6.54
CA ILE A 268 4.16 11.13 6.64
C ILE A 268 5.01 11.97 5.70
N ARG A 269 4.46 12.44 4.57
CA ARG A 269 5.26 13.06 3.51
C ARG A 269 4.57 14.00 2.53
N ASP A 270 3.23 14.14 2.56
CA ASP A 270 2.49 14.81 1.47
C ASP A 270 1.32 15.66 1.98
N ALA A 271 1.63 16.84 2.50
CA ALA A 271 0.65 17.73 3.11
C ALA A 271 -0.45 18.17 2.13
N GLU A 272 -0.09 18.46 0.88
CA GLU A 272 -1.06 18.82 -0.17
C GLU A 272 -2.03 17.67 -0.45
N PHE A 273 -1.53 16.43 -0.46
CA PHE A 273 -2.40 15.27 -0.62
C PHE A 273 -3.32 15.06 0.58
N PHE A 274 -2.84 15.26 1.82
CA PHE A 274 -3.70 15.22 2.99
C PHE A 274 -4.83 16.26 2.92
N GLU A 275 -4.52 17.49 2.52
CA GLU A 275 -5.51 18.57 2.34
C GLU A 275 -6.50 18.27 1.22
N TRP A 276 -6.06 17.61 0.15
CA TRP A 276 -6.96 17.11 -0.88
C TRP A 276 -7.90 16.04 -0.32
N GLN A 277 -7.41 15.12 0.52
CA GLN A 277 -8.22 14.07 1.12
C GLN A 277 -9.29 14.66 2.06
N GLU A 278 -8.96 15.67 2.88
CA GLU A 278 -9.93 16.37 3.73
C GLU A 278 -11.11 16.93 2.91
N LYS A 279 -10.86 17.41 1.70
CA LYS A 279 -11.90 17.97 0.81
C LYS A 279 -12.70 16.91 0.06
N ASN A 280 -12.11 15.74 -0.20
CA ASN A 280 -12.66 14.73 -1.12
C ASN A 280 -13.05 13.41 -0.44
N MET A 281 -12.96 13.31 0.90
CA MET A 281 -13.26 12.07 1.62
C MET A 281 -14.66 11.53 1.33
N GLN A 282 -15.67 12.40 1.21
CA GLN A 282 -17.03 11.97 0.87
C GLN A 282 -17.13 11.41 -0.56
N ALA A 283 -16.38 11.96 -1.52
CA ALA A 283 -16.32 11.44 -2.88
C ALA A 283 -15.64 10.06 -2.90
N LEU A 284 -14.57 9.87 -2.12
CA LEU A 284 -13.90 8.57 -1.96
C LEU A 284 -14.85 7.50 -1.38
N LEU A 285 -15.58 7.84 -0.32
CA LEU A 285 -16.57 6.94 0.28
C LEU A 285 -17.75 6.66 -0.64
N ALA A 286 -18.12 7.60 -1.50
CA ALA A 286 -19.13 7.44 -2.53
C ALA A 286 -18.62 6.69 -3.78
N ARG A 287 -17.35 6.24 -3.77
CA ARG A 287 -16.70 5.54 -4.88
C ARG A 287 -16.67 6.36 -6.17
N ASP A 288 -16.53 7.68 -6.06
CA ASP A 288 -16.35 8.54 -7.22
C ASP A 288 -15.12 8.07 -8.02
N PRO A 289 -15.27 7.73 -9.31
CA PRO A 289 -14.18 7.16 -10.10
C PRO A 289 -12.96 8.08 -10.19
N SER A 290 -13.18 9.40 -10.28
CA SER A 290 -12.10 10.37 -10.41
C SER A 290 -11.32 10.53 -9.11
N ALA A 291 -12.03 10.61 -7.98
CA ALA A 291 -11.44 10.68 -6.66
C ALA A 291 -10.64 9.41 -6.33
N LEU A 292 -11.21 8.23 -6.60
CA LEU A 292 -10.52 6.96 -6.39
C LEU A 292 -9.26 6.85 -7.27
N ALA A 293 -9.36 7.13 -8.57
CA ALA A 293 -8.23 7.09 -9.48
C ALA A 293 -7.10 8.04 -9.03
N TYR A 294 -7.44 9.27 -8.63
CA TYR A 294 -6.45 10.23 -8.11
C TYR A 294 -5.81 9.74 -6.81
N ALA A 295 -6.60 9.28 -5.83
CA ALA A 295 -6.08 8.80 -4.56
C ALA A 295 -5.17 7.59 -4.73
N ILE A 296 -5.53 6.66 -5.61
CA ILE A 296 -4.70 5.50 -5.94
C ILE A 296 -3.41 5.94 -6.60
N LYS A 297 -3.49 6.73 -7.67
CA LYS A 297 -2.31 7.28 -8.38
C LYS A 297 -1.34 7.95 -7.41
N ARG A 298 -1.84 8.88 -6.60
CA ARG A 298 -1.00 9.67 -5.70
C ARG A 298 -0.40 8.82 -4.58
N SER A 299 -1.12 7.81 -4.11
CA SER A 299 -0.59 6.83 -3.15
C SER A 299 0.52 5.98 -3.77
N CYS A 300 0.32 5.49 -5.00
CA CYS A 300 1.33 4.74 -5.74
C CYS A 300 2.59 5.59 -5.99
N GLU A 301 2.45 6.86 -6.39
CA GLU A 301 3.59 7.79 -6.56
C GLU A 301 4.37 7.95 -5.24
N ASN A 302 3.66 8.21 -4.13
CA ASN A 302 4.26 8.34 -2.81
C ASN A 302 5.04 7.09 -2.41
N LYS A 303 4.48 5.90 -2.64
CA LYS A 303 5.17 4.65 -2.28
C LYS A 303 6.29 4.30 -3.24
N ALA A 304 6.10 4.50 -4.55
CA ALA A 304 7.11 4.24 -5.57
C ALA A 304 8.39 5.03 -5.29
N GLU A 305 8.29 6.32 -5.00
CA GLU A 305 9.45 7.15 -4.70
C GLU A 305 10.19 6.67 -3.43
N VAL A 306 9.46 6.32 -2.36
CA VAL A 306 10.09 5.75 -1.15
C VAL A 306 10.79 4.42 -1.47
N VAL A 307 10.16 3.56 -2.27
CA VAL A 307 10.70 2.24 -2.64
C VAL A 307 11.95 2.38 -3.52
N SER A 308 11.95 3.30 -4.48
CA SER A 308 13.10 3.56 -5.34
C SER A 308 14.31 4.06 -4.54
N LEU A 309 14.07 4.84 -3.48
CA LEU A 309 15.12 5.34 -2.59
C LEU A 309 15.59 4.30 -1.55
N ASP A 310 14.72 3.38 -1.12
CA ASP A 310 15.02 2.39 -0.09
C ASP A 310 14.24 1.08 -0.27
N GLU A 311 14.59 0.30 -1.30
CA GLU A 311 13.89 -0.94 -1.66
C GLU A 311 13.82 -1.94 -0.50
N LYS A 312 14.89 -2.07 0.30
CA LYS A 312 15.01 -3.14 1.32
C LYS A 312 14.71 -2.68 2.75
N GLU A 313 14.12 -1.50 2.94
CA GLU A 313 13.75 -0.95 4.25
C GLU A 313 14.93 -0.84 5.22
N SER A 314 15.98 -0.15 4.77
CA SER A 314 17.19 0.13 5.57
C SER A 314 17.06 1.42 6.38
N GLY A 315 16.14 2.32 6.00
CA GLY A 315 15.97 3.64 6.61
C GLY A 315 14.66 4.31 6.19
N LEU A 316 14.68 5.05 5.07
CA LEU A 316 13.55 5.88 4.63
C LEU A 316 12.25 5.09 4.50
N ARG A 317 12.28 3.88 3.96
CA ARG A 317 11.06 3.07 3.78
C ARG A 317 10.41 2.65 5.09
N ALA A 318 11.13 2.74 6.22
CA ALA A 318 10.54 2.52 7.53
C ALA A 318 9.42 3.54 7.85
N THR A 319 9.47 4.75 7.30
CA THR A 319 8.44 5.80 7.46
C THR A 319 7.04 5.35 7.04
N LEU A 320 6.93 4.40 6.10
CA LEU A 320 5.66 3.81 5.70
C LEU A 320 4.98 3.01 6.83
N ASN A 321 5.66 2.79 7.96
CA ASN A 321 5.13 2.06 9.11
C ASN A 321 4.54 3.00 10.20
N LEU A 322 4.13 4.24 9.86
CA LEU A 322 3.33 5.09 10.78
C LEU A 322 2.09 4.31 11.24
N GLY A 323 1.83 4.33 12.55
CA GLY A 323 0.73 3.60 13.18
C GLY A 323 0.91 2.08 13.26
N HIS A 324 1.76 1.47 12.43
CA HIS A 324 1.84 0.01 12.29
C HIS A 324 2.38 -0.71 13.52
N THR A 325 3.25 -0.11 14.34
CA THR A 325 3.69 -0.78 15.58
C THR A 325 2.51 -1.00 16.54
N PHE A 326 1.68 0.02 16.72
CA PHE A 326 0.46 -0.08 17.52
C PHE A 326 -0.59 -0.95 16.80
N GLY A 327 -0.75 -0.78 15.49
CA GLY A 327 -1.69 -1.56 14.68
C GLY A 327 -1.41 -3.06 14.73
N HIS A 328 -0.16 -3.49 14.52
CA HIS A 328 0.20 -4.91 14.63
C HIS A 328 -0.02 -5.45 16.06
N ALA A 329 0.20 -4.63 17.09
CA ALA A 329 -0.12 -5.01 18.46
C ALA A 329 -1.63 -5.20 18.68
N ILE A 330 -2.47 -4.35 18.09
CA ILE A 330 -3.92 -4.53 18.07
C ILE A 330 -4.28 -5.83 17.36
N GLU A 331 -3.84 -6.03 16.11
CA GLU A 331 -4.17 -7.21 15.31
C GLU A 331 -3.77 -8.52 15.99
N ASN A 332 -2.55 -8.58 16.56
CA ASN A 332 -2.08 -9.75 17.30
C ASN A 332 -2.83 -9.94 18.62
N GLY A 333 -3.11 -8.84 19.33
CA GLY A 333 -3.75 -8.86 20.64
C GLY A 333 -5.21 -9.33 20.60
N VAL A 334 -5.97 -8.90 19.58
CA VAL A 334 -7.38 -9.32 19.42
C VAL A 334 -7.54 -10.62 18.62
N GLY A 335 -6.52 -11.01 17.86
CA GLY A 335 -6.53 -12.15 16.95
C GLY A 335 -6.79 -11.73 15.50
N TYR A 336 -6.07 -12.39 14.58
CA TYR A 336 -6.15 -12.09 13.15
C TYR A 336 -7.57 -12.23 12.60
N GLY A 337 -8.01 -11.22 11.85
CA GLY A 337 -9.34 -11.18 11.21
C GLY A 337 -10.46 -10.55 12.05
N GLN A 338 -10.25 -10.25 13.34
CA GLN A 338 -11.25 -9.52 14.14
C GLN A 338 -11.37 -8.06 13.71
N TRP A 339 -10.22 -7.42 13.52
CA TRP A 339 -10.08 -6.09 12.95
C TRP A 339 -9.42 -6.19 11.58
N LEU A 340 -9.86 -5.35 10.66
CA LEU A 340 -9.16 -5.17 9.40
C LEU A 340 -7.85 -4.43 9.65
N HIS A 341 -6.85 -4.69 8.80
CA HIS A 341 -5.54 -4.07 8.95
C HIS A 341 -5.62 -2.53 9.00
N GLY A 342 -6.40 -1.91 8.11
CA GLY A 342 -6.57 -0.46 8.07
C GLY A 342 -7.26 0.12 9.31
N GLU A 343 -8.15 -0.63 9.96
CA GLU A 343 -8.76 -0.23 11.22
C GLU A 343 -7.71 -0.18 12.35
N ALA A 344 -6.86 -1.21 12.41
CA ALA A 344 -5.77 -1.25 13.38
C ALA A 344 -4.71 -0.16 13.12
N VAL A 345 -4.37 0.09 11.84
CA VAL A 345 -3.47 1.18 11.44
C VAL A 345 -4.08 2.54 11.74
N ALA A 346 -5.39 2.73 11.58
CA ALA A 346 -6.08 3.98 11.93
C ALA A 346 -5.97 4.29 13.43
N ALA A 347 -6.36 3.33 14.29
CA ALA A 347 -6.23 3.47 15.73
C ALA A 347 -4.75 3.65 16.15
N GLY A 348 -3.85 2.88 15.56
CA GLY A 348 -2.41 3.01 15.80
C GLY A 348 -1.83 4.34 15.36
N THR A 349 -2.36 4.95 14.29
CA THR A 349 -1.99 6.30 13.84
C THR A 349 -2.43 7.34 14.85
N VAL A 350 -3.64 7.22 15.42
CA VAL A 350 -4.08 8.10 16.51
C VAL A 350 -3.17 8.00 17.73
N MET A 351 -2.76 6.79 18.11
CA MET A 351 -1.80 6.59 19.21
C MET A 351 -0.43 7.22 18.92
N ALA A 352 0.08 7.08 17.68
CA ALA A 352 1.32 7.72 17.27
C ALA A 352 1.22 9.26 17.26
N VAL A 353 0.05 9.81 16.90
CA VAL A 353 -0.24 11.25 16.94
C VAL A 353 -0.30 11.76 18.38
N ASP A 354 -1.02 11.08 19.28
CA ASP A 354 -1.05 11.42 20.71
C ASP A 354 0.36 11.41 21.32
N MET A 355 1.15 10.38 21.03
CA MET A 355 2.54 10.29 21.48
C MET A 355 3.39 11.45 20.93
N SER A 356 3.26 11.78 19.64
CA SER A 356 3.98 12.89 19.01
C SER A 356 3.61 14.24 19.64
N TYR A 357 2.33 14.43 19.99
CA TYR A 357 1.84 15.63 20.68
C TYR A 357 2.38 15.74 22.10
N ARG A 358 2.38 14.65 22.88
CA ARG A 358 2.96 14.60 24.24
C ARG A 358 4.46 14.90 24.26
N LEU A 359 5.18 14.56 23.19
CA LEU A 359 6.59 14.91 23.01
C LEU A 359 6.81 16.39 22.63
N GLY A 360 5.74 17.16 22.41
CA GLY A 360 5.81 18.54 21.93
C GLY A 360 6.32 18.65 20.49
N TRP A 361 6.18 17.60 19.68
CA TRP A 361 6.72 17.56 18.32
C TRP A 361 5.73 18.02 17.25
N ILE A 362 4.45 18.04 17.57
CA ILE A 362 3.37 18.53 16.70
C ILE A 362 2.39 19.37 17.51
N ASP A 363 1.63 20.23 16.82
CA ASP A 363 0.60 21.07 17.44
C ASP A 363 -0.74 20.34 17.57
N GLU A 364 -1.56 20.80 18.52
CA GLU A 364 -2.92 20.30 18.77
C GLU A 364 -3.82 20.37 17.52
N SER A 365 -3.59 21.35 16.65
CA SER A 365 -4.32 21.49 15.38
C SER A 365 -4.17 20.26 14.48
N LEU A 366 -2.97 19.66 14.44
CA LEU A 366 -2.72 18.44 13.67
C LEU A 366 -3.40 17.23 14.31
N VAL A 367 -3.41 17.14 15.65
CA VAL A 367 -4.15 16.10 16.38
C VAL A 367 -5.64 16.13 16.00
N LYS A 368 -6.24 17.32 16.01
CA LYS A 368 -7.64 17.51 15.63
C LYS A 368 -7.91 17.11 14.19
N ARG A 369 -7.08 17.56 13.23
CA ARG A 369 -7.24 17.23 11.80
C ARG A 369 -7.17 15.72 11.55
N VAL A 370 -6.23 15.02 12.19
CA VAL A 370 -6.13 13.55 12.09
C VAL A 370 -7.37 12.86 12.65
N GLY A 371 -7.83 13.27 13.83
CA GLY A 371 -9.05 12.73 14.43
C GLY A 371 -10.27 12.95 13.55
N ASP A 372 -10.40 14.14 12.96
CA ASP A 372 -11.53 14.50 12.11
C ASP A 372 -11.53 13.72 10.79
N ILE A 373 -10.40 13.61 10.08
CA ILE A 373 -10.35 12.87 8.81
C ILE A 373 -10.59 11.37 8.99
N LEU A 374 -10.07 10.76 10.06
CA LEU A 374 -10.32 9.34 10.36
C LEU A 374 -11.79 9.09 10.68
N LYS A 375 -12.44 9.97 11.47
CA LYS A 375 -13.88 9.91 11.72
C LYS A 375 -14.69 10.07 10.44
N GLN A 376 -14.33 11.03 9.58
CA GLN A 376 -14.99 11.24 8.28
C GLN A 376 -14.89 9.99 7.39
N SER A 377 -13.76 9.29 7.43
CA SER A 377 -13.52 8.03 6.70
C SER A 377 -14.18 6.80 7.32
N LYS A 378 -14.95 6.96 8.41
CA LYS A 378 -15.59 5.87 9.19
C LYS A 378 -14.59 4.87 9.79
N LEU A 379 -13.37 5.32 10.09
CA LEU A 379 -12.34 4.51 10.73
C LEU A 379 -12.34 4.70 12.25
N PRO A 380 -11.97 3.64 13.01
CA PRO A 380 -11.84 3.75 14.46
C PRO A 380 -10.66 4.64 14.86
N THR A 381 -10.87 5.41 15.93
CA THR A 381 -9.86 6.33 16.49
C THR A 381 -9.36 5.90 17.87
N ALA A 382 -9.65 4.67 18.27
CA ALA A 382 -9.20 4.08 19.53
C ALA A 382 -9.02 2.57 19.32
N PRO A 383 -8.09 1.93 20.06
CA PRO A 383 -7.96 0.49 20.02
C PRO A 383 -9.20 -0.20 20.64
N PRO A 384 -9.38 -1.50 20.39
CA PRO A 384 -10.39 -2.32 21.05
C PRO A 384 -10.28 -2.25 22.57
N GLU A 385 -11.41 -2.25 23.28
CA GLU A 385 -11.43 -2.13 24.75
C GLU A 385 -10.73 -3.27 25.49
N ILE A 386 -10.57 -4.43 24.84
CA ILE A 386 -9.86 -5.59 25.40
C ILE A 386 -8.33 -5.40 25.45
N MET A 387 -7.80 -4.43 24.71
CA MET A 387 -6.36 -4.17 24.69
C MET A 387 -5.90 -3.61 26.04
N THR A 388 -4.83 -4.20 26.57
CA THR A 388 -4.15 -3.75 27.79
C THR A 388 -2.76 -3.20 27.48
N VAL A 389 -2.19 -2.45 28.43
CA VAL A 389 -0.81 -1.96 28.30
C VAL A 389 0.19 -3.11 28.10
N ASP A 390 0.01 -4.23 28.82
CA ASP A 390 0.90 -5.39 28.73
C ASP A 390 0.78 -6.12 27.38
N MET A 391 -0.42 -6.21 26.82
CA MET A 391 -0.62 -6.75 25.47
C MET A 391 0.14 -5.92 24.42
N PHE A 392 0.04 -4.60 24.48
CA PHE A 392 0.84 -3.72 23.61
C PHE A 392 2.34 -3.97 23.80
N LYS A 393 2.85 -3.90 25.03
CA LYS A 393 4.28 -4.03 25.31
C LYS A 393 4.85 -5.39 24.86
N SER A 394 4.13 -6.48 25.10
CA SER A 394 4.58 -7.83 24.73
C SER A 394 4.72 -8.00 23.22
N VAL A 395 3.76 -7.50 22.43
CA VAL A 395 3.83 -7.59 20.97
C VAL A 395 4.84 -6.61 20.39
N MET A 396 4.91 -5.39 20.89
CA MET A 396 5.86 -4.37 20.41
C MET A 396 7.33 -4.79 20.65
N ALA A 397 7.60 -5.65 21.64
CA ALA A 397 8.94 -6.16 21.94
C ALA A 397 9.54 -7.05 20.83
N VAL A 398 8.70 -7.64 19.96
CA VAL A 398 9.14 -8.49 18.83
C VAL A 398 8.92 -7.81 17.47
N ASP A 399 8.61 -6.51 17.45
CA ASP A 399 8.48 -5.73 16.22
C ASP A 399 9.82 -5.71 15.47
N LYS A 400 9.80 -5.93 14.15
CA LYS A 400 10.96 -5.88 13.25
C LYS A 400 11.79 -4.58 13.34
N LYS A 401 11.21 -3.51 13.88
CA LYS A 401 11.87 -2.21 14.07
C LYS A 401 12.75 -2.17 15.33
N VAL A 402 12.66 -3.16 16.21
CA VAL A 402 13.60 -3.33 17.32
C VAL A 402 15.01 -3.55 16.76
N ALA A 403 15.94 -2.66 17.10
CA ALA A 403 17.36 -2.82 16.79
C ALA A 403 18.15 -2.76 18.10
N ASP A 404 18.95 -3.80 18.36
CA ASP A 404 19.74 -3.94 19.59
C ASP A 404 18.93 -3.75 20.89
N GLY A 405 17.67 -4.22 20.88
CA GLY A 405 16.74 -4.11 22.02
C GLY A 405 16.08 -2.73 22.16
N LEU A 406 16.39 -1.76 21.29
CA LEU A 406 15.72 -0.46 21.25
C LEU A 406 14.56 -0.48 20.25
N LEU A 407 13.34 -0.30 20.75
CA LEU A 407 12.18 -0.08 19.91
C LEU A 407 12.29 1.27 19.20
N ARG A 408 12.16 1.26 17.88
CA ARG A 408 12.09 2.45 17.05
C ARG A 408 10.67 2.63 16.52
N LEU A 409 10.18 3.85 16.55
CA LEU A 409 8.84 4.21 16.13
C LEU A 409 8.87 5.19 14.97
N ILE A 410 7.74 5.27 14.25
CA ILE A 410 7.47 6.35 13.31
C ILE A 410 6.53 7.31 14.01
N LEU A 411 6.98 8.55 14.17
CA LEU A 411 6.26 9.62 14.86
C LEU A 411 6.22 10.86 13.98
N LEU A 412 5.22 11.71 14.19
CA LEU A 412 5.12 12.98 13.47
C LEU A 412 5.99 14.03 14.14
N LYS A 413 6.60 14.91 13.35
CA LYS A 413 7.44 15.99 13.89
C LYS A 413 7.45 17.19 12.96
N GLY A 414 7.08 18.35 13.49
CA GLY A 414 6.95 19.59 12.74
C GLY A 414 5.58 19.69 12.05
N PRO A 415 5.50 20.43 10.91
CA PRO A 415 4.23 20.62 10.20
C PRO A 415 3.73 19.33 9.56
N LEU A 416 2.45 19.33 9.16
CA LEU A 416 1.82 18.26 8.39
C LEU A 416 2.72 17.79 7.22
N GLY A 417 2.71 16.48 6.94
CA GLY A 417 3.55 15.87 5.90
C GLY A 417 4.98 15.61 6.35
N ASN A 418 5.27 15.60 7.65
CA ASN A 418 6.60 15.30 8.19
C ASN A 418 6.52 14.24 9.29
N CYS A 419 7.34 13.20 9.14
CA CYS A 419 7.53 12.17 10.15
C CYS A 419 9.02 11.84 10.32
N VAL A 420 9.34 11.14 11.41
CA VAL A 420 10.68 10.67 11.72
C VAL A 420 10.65 9.22 12.14
N PHE A 421 11.63 8.45 11.67
CA PHE A 421 11.95 7.13 12.21
C PHE A 421 12.99 7.27 13.31
N THR A 422 12.60 7.03 14.57
CA THR A 422 13.44 7.34 15.73
C THR A 422 13.30 6.34 16.87
N GLY A 423 14.42 6.09 17.56
CA GLY A 423 14.44 5.46 18.89
C GLY A 423 14.72 6.46 20.02
N ASP A 424 14.92 7.74 19.67
CA ASP A 424 15.18 8.84 20.59
C ASP A 424 13.87 9.53 20.97
N TYR A 425 13.17 8.95 21.94
CA TYR A 425 11.95 9.47 22.55
C TYR A 425 11.91 9.07 24.02
N ASP A 426 11.24 9.85 24.86
CA ASP A 426 11.05 9.50 26.27
C ASP A 426 10.12 8.29 26.39
N ARG A 427 10.62 7.19 26.98
CA ARG A 427 9.85 5.96 27.20
C ARG A 427 8.65 6.19 28.12
N LYS A 428 8.72 7.16 29.03
CA LYS A 428 7.58 7.53 29.87
C LYS A 428 6.42 8.03 29.02
N VAL A 429 6.69 8.74 27.92
CA VAL A 429 5.65 9.24 27.03
C VAL A 429 4.97 8.11 26.26
N LEU A 430 5.70 7.06 25.88
CA LEU A 430 5.10 5.83 25.34
C LEU A 430 4.16 5.19 26.37
N ASP A 431 4.61 5.04 27.62
CA ASP A 431 3.78 4.46 28.69
C ASP A 431 2.52 5.30 28.98
N ASP A 432 2.66 6.62 29.02
CA ASP A 432 1.53 7.55 29.20
C ASP A 432 0.55 7.47 28.03
N THR A 433 1.05 7.30 26.80
CA THR A 433 0.22 7.07 25.60
C THR A 433 -0.56 5.76 25.74
N LEU A 434 0.10 4.65 26.07
CA LEU A 434 -0.59 3.35 26.22
C LEU A 434 -1.69 3.42 27.30
N ARG A 435 -1.42 4.06 28.44
CA ARG A 435 -2.40 4.25 29.52
C ARG A 435 -3.57 5.16 29.14
N ALA A 436 -3.37 6.09 28.20
CA ALA A 436 -4.45 6.96 27.72
C ALA A 436 -5.45 6.21 26.84
N PHE A 437 -5.03 5.13 26.17
CA PHE A 437 -5.86 4.37 25.24
C PHE A 437 -6.31 2.99 25.77
N CYS A 438 -5.71 2.49 26.86
CA CYS A 438 -6.08 1.24 27.51
C CYS A 438 -6.78 1.51 28.85
N LYS A 439 -7.86 0.78 29.16
CA LYS A 439 -8.56 0.90 30.45
C LYS A 439 -7.78 0.28 31.62
N SER A 440 -6.83 -0.62 31.33
CA SER A 440 -6.02 -1.38 32.30
C SER A 440 -4.61 -1.66 31.78
#